data_AF-A0A6N7M4T3-F1
#
_entry.id   AF-A0A6N7M4T3-F1
#
_cell.length_a   1.000
_cell.length_b   1.000
_cell.length_c   1.000
_cell.angle_alpha   90.00
_cell.angle_beta   90.00
_cell.angle_gamma   90.00
#
_symmetry.space_group_name_H-M   'P 1'
#
loop_
_entity.id
_entity.type
_entity.pdbx_description
1 polymer ?
#
loop_
_entity_poly.entity_id
_entity_poly.type
_entity_poly.pdbx_seq_one_letter_code
_entity_poly.pdbx_strand_id
1 'polypeptide(L)'
;MVRAFGYKDYSTVVKITKRALTSLSVKLEKAEFNLSPLELSRKAFNPAHFGSLGKARISFNVTAPGSATVLIVEKATGTEVHSFSLGPFTTWEQFFEWGGRDSNGATLPDGSYQVTVKALAAQPAADPVAEYDTAVLPQQFIEQALITLDSSIIITYRSLWNGSSGLFYAPSPEILPWPDMQLSSLVMAHVEPNNDDYSYRAPWNLGLRLGLKNNLELAILAGFIAGYYQDIPLYASASLKSPLFTAGQNPAVESAASIKLSYQQVFTDTMADFTGLSGGLPLRLKLSSFSILLSPEIIISPWRVSYSDSNGQEPFPYVWMYGKGGMLFDSGPVVAGPVGTLAKMVWT
;
A
#
# COMPACT_ATOMS: atom_id res chain seq x y z
N MET A 1 -31.65 -14.89 -14.92
CA MET A 1 -31.77 -13.67 -14.11
C MET A 1 -31.71 -12.48 -15.04
N VAL A 2 -32.63 -11.52 -14.90
CA VAL A 2 -32.64 -10.25 -15.63
C VAL A 2 -32.58 -9.14 -14.59
N ARG A 3 -31.69 -8.17 -14.78
CA ARG A 3 -31.50 -7.03 -13.86
C ARG A 3 -31.39 -5.73 -14.65
N ALA A 4 -31.92 -4.65 -14.09
CA ALA A 4 -31.79 -3.31 -14.63
C ALA A 4 -31.82 -2.29 -13.48
N PHE A 5 -31.03 -1.22 -13.58
CA PHE A 5 -30.95 -0.21 -12.54
C PHE A 5 -32.30 0.51 -12.36
N GLY A 6 -32.73 0.71 -11.11
CA GLY A 6 -34.07 1.21 -10.80
C GLY A 6 -35.18 0.17 -10.83
N TYR A 7 -34.85 -1.10 -11.03
CA TYR A 7 -35.81 -2.20 -11.06
C TYR A 7 -35.40 -3.33 -10.12
N LYS A 8 -36.39 -4.07 -9.60
CA LYS A 8 -36.17 -5.29 -8.84
C LYS A 8 -35.65 -6.39 -9.74
N ASP A 9 -34.76 -7.21 -9.20
CA ASP A 9 -34.22 -8.37 -9.92
C ASP A 9 -35.34 -9.38 -10.24
N TYR A 10 -35.35 -9.86 -11.48
CA TYR A 10 -36.28 -10.90 -11.93
C TYR A 10 -35.55 -12.21 -12.20
N SER A 11 -36.01 -13.28 -11.56
CA SER A 11 -35.48 -14.63 -11.73
C SER A 11 -36.61 -15.62 -12.03
N THR A 12 -36.42 -16.40 -13.09
CA THR A 12 -37.34 -17.47 -13.50
C THR A 12 -36.55 -18.62 -14.13
N VAL A 13 -37.13 -19.82 -14.11
CA VAL A 13 -36.58 -21.00 -14.78
C VAL A 13 -37.15 -21.07 -16.20
N VAL A 14 -36.28 -21.16 -17.20
CA VAL A 14 -36.68 -21.21 -18.61
C VAL A 14 -36.41 -22.61 -19.16
N LYS A 15 -37.43 -23.22 -19.76
CA LYS A 15 -37.26 -24.48 -20.49
C LYS A 15 -36.82 -24.18 -21.92
N ILE A 16 -35.65 -24.71 -22.30
CA ILE A 16 -35.10 -24.55 -23.65
C ILE A 16 -35.36 -25.84 -24.42
N THR A 17 -35.97 -25.73 -25.60
CA THR A 17 -36.18 -26.86 -26.50
C THR A 17 -35.12 -26.83 -27.61
N LYS A 18 -34.51 -27.99 -27.87
CA LYS A 18 -33.46 -28.14 -28.88
C LYS A 18 -33.98 -27.66 -30.24
N ARG A 19 -33.22 -26.77 -30.90
CA ARG A 19 -33.54 -26.18 -32.22
C ARG A 19 -34.80 -25.30 -32.26
N ALA A 20 -35.24 -24.76 -31.13
CA ALA A 20 -36.31 -23.75 -31.08
C ALA A 20 -35.82 -22.46 -30.41
N LEU A 21 -36.32 -21.31 -30.86
CA LEU A 21 -36.08 -20.03 -30.21
C LEU A 21 -37.06 -19.87 -29.05
N THR A 22 -36.54 -19.73 -27.82
CA THR A 22 -37.35 -19.39 -26.65
C THR A 22 -37.22 -17.89 -26.39
N SER A 23 -38.25 -17.12 -26.73
CA SER A 23 -38.33 -15.70 -26.41
C SER A 23 -38.97 -15.51 -25.03
N LEU A 24 -38.32 -14.70 -24.17
CA LEU A 24 -38.83 -14.34 -22.85
C LEU A 24 -39.03 -12.82 -22.81
N SER A 25 -40.25 -12.37 -22.55
CA SER A 25 -40.56 -10.96 -22.30
C SER A 25 -40.83 -10.78 -20.81
N VAL A 26 -40.10 -9.86 -20.19
CA VAL A 26 -40.18 -9.59 -18.74
C VAL A 26 -40.52 -8.12 -18.54
N LYS A 27 -41.58 -7.86 -17.79
CA LYS A 27 -41.89 -6.51 -17.27
C LYS A 27 -41.30 -6.42 -15.87
N LEU A 28 -40.27 -5.60 -15.70
CA LEU A 28 -39.62 -5.42 -14.40
C LEU A 28 -40.41 -4.44 -13.52
N GLU A 29 -40.47 -4.73 -12.22
CA GLU A 29 -41.02 -3.82 -11.22
C GLU A 29 -39.98 -2.79 -10.81
N LYS A 30 -40.39 -1.54 -10.57
CA LYS A 30 -39.48 -0.52 -10.05
C LYS A 30 -38.97 -0.92 -8.66
N ALA A 31 -37.68 -0.71 -8.42
CA ALA A 31 -37.09 -0.87 -7.10
C ALA A 31 -37.44 0.34 -6.22
N GLU A 32 -37.70 0.10 -4.94
CA GLU A 32 -37.71 1.16 -3.95
C GLU A 32 -36.31 1.75 -3.84
N PHE A 33 -36.20 3.07 -3.67
CA PHE A 33 -34.91 3.72 -3.47
C PHE A 33 -34.37 3.33 -2.10
N ASN A 34 -33.13 2.89 -2.08
CA ASN A 34 -32.38 2.58 -0.88
C ASN A 34 -30.94 3.08 -1.04
N LEU A 35 -30.34 3.52 0.06
CA LEU A 35 -28.96 3.95 0.15
C LEU A 35 -28.20 2.97 1.05
N SER A 36 -27.09 2.41 0.56
CA SER A 36 -26.24 1.57 1.42
C SER A 36 -25.41 2.42 2.38
N PRO A 37 -24.91 1.83 3.49
CA PRO A 37 -23.86 2.46 4.30
C PRO A 37 -22.66 2.88 3.44
N LEU A 38 -21.96 3.92 3.89
CA LEU A 38 -20.77 4.42 3.20
C LEU A 38 -19.59 3.48 3.41
N GLU A 39 -18.93 3.13 2.32
CA GLU A 39 -17.68 2.38 2.31
C GLU A 39 -16.52 3.35 2.06
N LEU A 40 -15.53 3.34 2.95
CA LEU A 40 -14.34 4.16 2.85
C LEU A 40 -13.17 3.29 2.39
N SER A 41 -12.44 3.70 1.36
CA SER A 41 -11.19 3.03 0.96
C SER A 41 -10.15 3.05 2.08
N ARG A 42 -10.22 4.04 2.98
CA ARG A 42 -9.38 4.19 4.17
C ARG A 42 -10.09 5.07 5.20
N LYS A 43 -9.92 4.75 6.49
CA LYS A 43 -10.51 5.52 7.60
C LYS A 43 -9.62 6.68 8.05
N ALA A 44 -8.33 6.62 7.76
CA ALA A 44 -7.37 7.68 8.04
C ALA A 44 -6.38 7.83 6.88
N PHE A 45 -5.92 9.05 6.61
CA PHE A 45 -4.91 9.33 5.58
C PHE A 45 -4.20 10.65 5.80
N ASN A 46 -3.05 10.79 5.15
CA ASN A 46 -2.28 12.03 5.12
C ASN A 46 -2.51 12.76 3.79
N PRO A 47 -3.19 13.93 3.77
CA PRO A 47 -3.41 14.74 2.56
C PRO A 47 -2.15 15.18 1.82
N ALA A 48 -0.99 15.16 2.48
CA ALA A 48 0.28 15.51 1.86
C ALA A 48 0.83 14.41 0.94
N HIS A 49 0.32 13.19 1.02
CA HIS A 49 0.71 12.11 0.11
C HIS A 49 0.20 12.37 -1.32
N PHE A 50 0.98 11.91 -2.29
CA PHE A 50 0.65 12.07 -3.70
C PHE A 50 -0.35 11.00 -4.18
N GLY A 51 -1.10 11.33 -5.23
CA GLY A 51 -2.00 10.39 -5.90
C GLY A 51 -3.13 9.89 -5.00
N SER A 52 -3.43 8.60 -5.08
CA SER A 52 -4.51 7.95 -4.30
C SER A 52 -4.18 7.77 -2.82
N LEU A 53 -2.91 7.92 -2.42
CA LEU A 53 -2.51 7.79 -1.01
C LEU A 53 -2.88 9.01 -0.16
N GLY A 54 -2.96 10.18 -0.78
CA GLY A 54 -3.41 11.42 -0.15
C GLY A 54 -4.90 11.69 -0.30
N LYS A 55 -5.67 10.66 -0.65
CA LYS A 55 -7.12 10.74 -0.84
C LYS A 55 -7.82 9.55 -0.22
N ALA A 56 -9.09 9.74 0.09
CA ALA A 56 -10.00 8.64 0.35
C ALA A 56 -11.11 8.62 -0.70
N ARG A 57 -11.38 7.41 -1.23
CA ARG A 57 -12.57 7.15 -2.02
C ARG A 57 -13.69 6.74 -1.07
N ILE A 58 -14.83 7.39 -1.21
CA ILE A 58 -16.05 7.10 -0.46
C ILE A 58 -17.07 6.58 -1.47
N SER A 59 -17.50 5.34 -1.30
CA SER A 59 -18.45 4.65 -2.17
C SER A 59 -19.71 4.26 -1.44
N PHE A 60 -20.81 4.19 -2.17
CA PHE A 60 -22.10 3.71 -1.69
C PHE A 60 -22.92 3.18 -2.88
N ASN A 61 -23.88 2.32 -2.59
CA ASN A 61 -24.80 1.78 -3.57
C ASN A 61 -26.18 2.41 -3.41
N VAL A 62 -26.85 2.60 -4.55
CA VAL A 62 -28.26 2.97 -4.64
C VAL A 62 -29.02 1.94 -5.48
N THR A 63 -30.29 1.75 -5.19
CA THR A 63 -31.14 0.78 -5.92
C THR A 63 -31.93 1.41 -7.07
N ALA A 64 -32.08 2.75 -7.07
CA ALA A 64 -32.91 3.47 -8.03
C ALA A 64 -32.35 4.88 -8.35
N PRO A 65 -32.83 5.52 -9.43
CA PRO A 65 -32.41 6.88 -9.79
C PRO A 65 -32.65 7.88 -8.67
N GLY A 66 -31.77 8.87 -8.58
CA GLY A 66 -31.81 9.92 -7.56
C GLY A 66 -30.62 10.86 -7.70
N SER A 67 -30.36 11.65 -6.67
CA SER A 67 -29.18 12.51 -6.55
C SER A 67 -28.75 12.58 -5.10
N ALA A 68 -27.53 13.02 -4.80
CA ALA A 68 -27.11 13.30 -3.43
C ALA A 68 -26.35 14.61 -3.31
N THR A 69 -26.45 15.20 -2.13
CA THR A 69 -25.51 16.22 -1.65
C THR A 69 -24.62 15.58 -0.59
N VAL A 70 -23.31 15.72 -0.76
CA VAL A 70 -22.33 15.30 0.24
C VAL A 70 -21.86 16.54 0.98
N LEU A 71 -21.80 16.45 2.31
CA LEU A 71 -21.24 17.48 3.19
C LEU A 71 -20.10 16.87 3.97
N ILE A 72 -18.99 17.59 4.06
CA ILE A 72 -17.86 17.25 4.92
C ILE A 72 -17.76 18.30 6.00
N VAL A 73 -17.82 17.84 7.25
CA VAL A 73 -17.87 18.70 8.44
C VAL A 73 -16.73 18.33 9.37
N GLU A 74 -16.00 19.33 9.86
CA GLU A 74 -15.03 19.13 10.94
C GLU A 74 -15.76 18.76 12.23
N LYS A 75 -15.47 17.59 12.80
CA LYS A 75 -16.25 17.07 13.93
C LYS A 75 -16.11 17.91 15.20
N ALA A 76 -14.95 18.54 15.40
CA ALA A 76 -14.68 19.33 16.59
C ALA A 76 -15.46 20.65 16.61
N THR A 77 -15.60 21.31 15.45
CA THR A 77 -16.20 22.65 15.34
C THR A 77 -17.61 22.62 14.77
N GLY A 78 -18.00 21.55 14.07
CA GLY A 78 -19.23 21.47 13.30
C GLY A 78 -19.20 22.30 12.00
N THR A 79 -18.03 22.80 11.60
CA THR A 79 -17.88 23.66 10.42
C THR A 79 -17.89 22.83 9.15
N GLU A 80 -18.72 23.20 8.17
CA GLU A 80 -18.65 22.64 6.83
C GLU A 80 -17.35 23.09 6.16
N VAL A 81 -16.54 22.12 5.73
CA VAL A 81 -15.26 22.38 5.06
C VAL A 81 -15.35 22.13 3.56
N HIS A 82 -16.28 21.26 3.13
CA HIS A 82 -16.43 20.93 1.72
C HIS A 82 -17.80 20.32 1.41
N SER A 83 -18.25 20.45 0.17
CA SER A 83 -19.47 19.83 -0.31
C SER A 83 -19.38 19.36 -1.76
N PHE A 84 -20.13 18.31 -2.08
CA PHE A 84 -20.23 17.75 -3.43
C PHE A 84 -21.69 17.57 -3.82
N SER A 85 -22.00 17.71 -5.10
CA SER A 85 -23.27 17.27 -5.68
C SER A 85 -23.02 16.04 -6.54
N LEU A 86 -23.75 14.96 -6.27
CA LEU A 86 -23.68 13.70 -6.98
C LEU A 86 -24.99 13.41 -7.69
N GLY A 87 -24.90 12.90 -8.91
CA GLY A 87 -26.03 12.48 -9.72
C GLY A 87 -26.29 13.35 -10.96
N PRO A 88 -27.36 13.04 -11.71
CA PRO A 88 -28.34 11.99 -11.44
C PRO A 88 -27.72 10.58 -11.43
N PHE A 89 -28.18 9.71 -10.53
CA PHE A 89 -27.72 8.33 -10.46
C PHE A 89 -28.28 7.53 -11.63
N THR A 90 -27.38 6.88 -12.36
CA THR A 90 -27.71 6.05 -13.54
C THR A 90 -27.27 4.59 -13.38
N THR A 91 -26.62 4.26 -12.27
CA THR A 91 -26.10 2.94 -11.94
C THR A 91 -26.14 2.71 -10.44
N TRP A 92 -25.94 1.47 -9.99
CA TRP A 92 -25.97 1.12 -8.58
C TRP A 92 -24.82 1.75 -7.79
N GLU A 93 -23.58 1.67 -8.29
CA GLU A 93 -22.39 2.14 -7.57
C GLU A 93 -22.19 3.65 -7.77
N GLN A 94 -22.09 4.38 -6.67
CA GLN A 94 -21.74 5.79 -6.62
C GLN A 94 -20.47 5.97 -5.80
N PHE A 95 -19.64 6.94 -6.18
CA PHE A 95 -18.46 7.27 -5.39
C PHE A 95 -18.00 8.71 -5.63
N PHE A 96 -17.18 9.20 -4.70
CA PHE A 96 -16.40 10.43 -4.87
C PHE A 96 -15.06 10.28 -4.14
N GLU A 97 -14.12 11.16 -4.45
CA GLU A 97 -12.82 11.23 -3.77
C GLU A 97 -12.69 12.52 -2.98
N TRP A 98 -12.14 12.43 -1.79
CA TRP A 98 -11.78 13.60 -0.99
C TRP A 98 -10.32 13.54 -0.56
N GLY A 99 -9.59 14.62 -0.84
CA GLY A 99 -8.16 14.75 -0.58
C GLY A 99 -7.80 15.54 0.68
N GLY A 100 -8.73 15.70 1.62
CA GLY A 100 -8.47 16.46 2.85
C GLY A 100 -8.26 17.95 2.60
N ARG A 101 -8.97 18.51 1.62
CA ARG A 101 -8.94 19.94 1.26
C ARG A 101 -10.31 20.57 1.42
N ASP A 102 -10.33 21.87 1.70
CA ASP A 102 -11.55 22.67 1.75
C ASP A 102 -12.05 23.05 0.34
N SER A 103 -13.16 23.79 0.27
CA SER A 103 -13.73 24.32 -0.99
C SER A 103 -12.81 25.29 -1.74
N ASN A 104 -11.81 25.88 -1.08
CA ASN A 104 -10.81 26.76 -1.68
C ASN A 104 -9.54 26.00 -2.12
N GLY A 105 -9.47 24.69 -1.86
CA GLY A 105 -8.32 23.84 -2.16
C GLY A 105 -7.21 23.88 -1.10
N ALA A 106 -7.40 24.57 0.02
CA ALA A 106 -6.45 24.58 1.13
C ALA A 106 -6.45 23.24 1.87
N THR A 107 -5.26 22.77 2.27
CA THR A 107 -5.13 21.54 3.07
C THR A 107 -5.69 21.77 4.46
N LEU A 108 -6.57 20.87 4.89
CA LEU A 108 -7.19 20.91 6.21
C LEU A 108 -6.26 20.32 7.29
N PRO A 109 -6.38 20.78 8.55
CA PRO A 109 -5.56 20.29 9.65
C PRO A 109 -5.90 18.84 10.03
N ASP A 110 -4.98 18.19 10.74
CA ASP A 110 -5.21 16.88 11.33
C ASP A 110 -6.42 16.90 12.25
N GLY A 111 -7.26 15.87 12.15
CA GLY A 111 -8.52 15.82 12.87
C GLY A 111 -9.52 14.83 12.31
N SER A 112 -10.65 14.70 12.99
CA SER A 112 -11.77 13.86 12.55
C SER A 112 -12.80 14.69 11.79
N TYR A 113 -13.20 14.20 10.62
CA TYR A 113 -14.18 14.81 9.74
C TYR A 113 -15.34 13.85 9.53
N GLN A 114 -16.56 14.37 9.58
CA GLN A 114 -17.77 13.62 9.29
C GLN A 114 -18.17 13.86 7.84
N VAL A 115 -18.25 12.77 7.09
CA VAL A 115 -18.85 12.74 5.75
C VAL A 115 -20.32 12.43 5.92
N THR A 116 -21.21 13.28 5.40
CA THR A 116 -22.66 13.07 5.38
C THR A 116 -23.14 13.05 3.95
N VAL A 117 -23.72 11.95 3.50
CA VAL A 117 -24.36 11.82 2.18
C VAL A 117 -25.87 11.93 2.39
N LYS A 118 -26.48 12.95 1.78
CA LYS A 118 -27.93 13.18 1.76
C LYS A 118 -28.44 12.85 0.36
N ALA A 119 -28.97 11.63 0.18
CA ALA A 119 -29.55 11.19 -1.08
C ALA A 119 -31.05 11.51 -1.15
N LEU A 120 -31.52 11.86 -2.35
CA LEU A 120 -32.91 12.11 -2.70
C LEU A 120 -33.30 11.14 -3.81
N ALA A 121 -34.37 10.39 -3.57
CA ALA A 121 -34.95 9.53 -4.60
C ALA A 121 -35.54 10.38 -5.74
N ALA A 122 -35.35 9.95 -6.99
CA ALA A 122 -36.00 10.60 -8.12
C ALA A 122 -37.52 10.41 -8.00
N GLN A 123 -38.26 11.51 -8.09
CA GLN A 123 -39.71 11.46 -8.10
C GLN A 123 -40.18 10.76 -9.40
N PRO A 124 -41.17 9.85 -9.34
CA PRO A 124 -41.75 9.33 -10.56
C PRO A 124 -42.26 10.51 -11.40
N ALA A 125 -41.95 10.52 -12.70
CA ALA A 125 -42.53 11.48 -13.62
C ALA A 125 -44.05 11.42 -13.44
N ALA A 126 -44.66 12.57 -13.13
CA ALA A 126 -46.10 12.66 -12.93
C ALA A 126 -46.82 12.06 -14.13
N ASP A 127 -47.72 11.10 -13.89
CA ASP A 127 -48.63 10.66 -14.94
C ASP A 127 -49.44 11.89 -15.37
N PRO A 128 -49.49 12.25 -16.66
CA PRO A 128 -50.13 13.49 -17.13
C PRO A 128 -51.66 13.52 -16.94
N VAL A 129 -52.24 12.50 -16.30
CA VAL A 129 -53.68 12.31 -16.07
C VAL A 129 -54.04 12.30 -14.57
N ALA A 130 -53.06 12.32 -13.66
CA ALA A 130 -53.34 12.35 -12.23
C ALA A 130 -53.56 13.80 -11.77
N GLU A 131 -54.81 14.09 -11.43
CA GLU A 131 -55.29 15.31 -10.80
C GLU A 131 -54.40 15.69 -9.60
N TYR A 132 -53.98 16.95 -9.56
CA TYR A 132 -53.12 17.54 -8.55
C TYR A 132 -53.73 17.38 -7.15
N ASP A 133 -53.24 16.44 -6.35
CA ASP A 133 -53.28 16.60 -4.90
C ASP A 133 -52.13 15.86 -4.22
N THR A 134 -51.47 16.58 -3.31
CA THR A 134 -50.25 16.26 -2.55
C THR A 134 -48.91 16.33 -3.31
N ALA A 135 -48.15 17.38 -3.01
CA ALA A 135 -46.72 17.46 -3.30
C ALA A 135 -46.00 16.36 -2.49
N VAL A 136 -45.82 15.18 -3.08
CA VAL A 136 -45.01 14.12 -2.49
C VAL A 136 -43.59 14.64 -2.40
N LEU A 137 -43.15 15.01 -1.20
CA LEU A 137 -41.76 15.43 -0.98
C LEU A 137 -40.83 14.27 -1.36
N PRO A 138 -39.72 14.53 -2.07
CA PRO A 138 -38.76 13.48 -2.40
C PRO A 138 -38.26 12.83 -1.11
N GLN A 139 -38.32 11.49 -1.07
CA GLN A 139 -37.81 10.73 0.07
C GLN A 139 -36.31 10.96 0.21
N GLN A 140 -35.89 11.35 1.42
CA GLN A 140 -34.51 11.63 1.75
C GLN A 140 -33.90 10.49 2.57
N PHE A 141 -32.68 10.11 2.19
CA PHE A 141 -31.87 9.10 2.88
C PHE A 141 -30.55 9.74 3.30
N ILE A 142 -30.11 9.46 4.52
CA ILE A 142 -28.91 10.06 5.09
C ILE A 142 -28.00 8.95 5.61
N GLU A 143 -26.76 8.98 5.15
CA GLU A 143 -25.70 8.09 5.64
C GLU A 143 -24.48 8.89 6.05
N GLN A 144 -23.75 8.39 7.04
CA GLN A 144 -22.63 9.09 7.64
C GLN A 144 -21.43 8.17 7.85
N ALA A 145 -20.24 8.72 7.68
CA ALA A 145 -18.98 8.06 7.99
C ALA A 145 -17.98 9.04 8.62
N LEU A 146 -17.06 8.51 9.42
CA LEU A 146 -15.96 9.26 9.99
C LEU A 146 -14.68 8.95 9.23
N ILE A 147 -13.94 10.00 8.92
CA ILE A 147 -12.62 9.93 8.31
C ILE A 147 -11.65 10.83 9.06
N THR A 148 -10.40 10.39 9.22
CA THR A 148 -9.37 11.10 9.96
C THR A 148 -8.29 11.60 9.01
N LEU A 149 -7.98 12.90 9.10
CA LEU A 149 -6.74 13.44 8.54
C LEU A 149 -5.64 13.29 9.59
N ASP A 150 -4.56 12.61 9.23
CA ASP A 150 -3.45 12.30 10.11
C ASP A 150 -2.13 12.43 9.36
N SER A 151 -1.44 13.55 9.58
CA SER A 151 -0.16 13.86 8.96
C SER A 151 0.99 12.98 9.47
N SER A 152 0.79 12.26 10.58
CA SER A 152 1.78 11.30 11.11
C SER A 152 1.81 9.99 10.31
N ILE A 153 0.78 9.71 9.51
CA ILE A 153 0.79 8.59 8.56
C ILE A 153 1.76 8.93 7.44
N ILE A 154 2.91 8.25 7.43
CA ILE A 154 3.94 8.39 6.41
C ILE A 154 4.00 7.08 5.62
N ILE A 155 3.60 7.13 4.36
CA ILE A 155 3.62 5.99 3.43
C ILE A 155 4.62 6.34 2.34
N THR A 156 5.83 5.83 2.52
CA THR A 156 6.97 6.06 1.63
C THR A 156 7.33 4.77 0.93
N TYR A 157 7.57 4.86 -0.38
CA TYR A 157 8.17 3.75 -1.11
C TYR A 157 9.58 3.52 -0.58
N ARG A 158 9.90 2.25 -0.32
CA ARG A 158 11.25 1.81 0.01
C ARG A 158 11.61 0.59 -0.79
N SER A 159 12.80 0.61 -1.41
CA SER A 159 13.31 -0.58 -2.07
C SER A 159 13.46 -1.71 -1.05
N LEU A 160 13.07 -2.91 -1.45
CA LEU A 160 13.34 -4.11 -0.68
C LEU A 160 14.62 -4.74 -1.20
N TRP A 161 15.60 -4.87 -0.30
CA TRP A 161 16.80 -5.63 -0.55
C TRP A 161 17.06 -6.51 0.66
N ASN A 162 17.23 -7.80 0.41
CA ASN A 162 17.45 -8.80 1.46
C ASN A 162 16.38 -8.73 2.54
N GLY A 163 15.12 -8.64 2.14
CA GLY A 163 14.00 -8.62 3.07
C GLY A 163 13.90 -7.38 3.94
N SER A 164 14.82 -6.41 3.88
CA SER A 164 14.73 -5.15 4.61
C SER A 164 14.34 -3.99 3.69
N SER A 165 13.47 -3.12 4.18
CA SER A 165 13.07 -1.90 3.48
C SER A 165 14.01 -0.74 3.82
N GLY A 166 14.46 -0.01 2.79
CA GLY A 166 15.33 1.15 2.95
C GLY A 166 15.93 1.66 1.65
N LEU A 167 17.11 2.26 1.76
CA LEU A 167 17.95 2.66 0.64
C LEU A 167 18.87 1.49 0.29
N PHE A 168 18.33 0.49 -0.40
CA PHE A 168 19.07 -0.66 -0.89
C PHE A 168 19.86 -1.38 0.24
N TYR A 169 21.20 -1.26 0.30
CA TYR A 169 21.98 -1.88 1.40
C TYR A 169 21.79 -1.21 2.76
N ALA A 170 21.18 -0.02 2.86
CA ALA A 170 20.95 0.68 4.12
C ALA A 170 19.46 0.62 4.51
N PRO A 171 19.07 -0.33 5.38
CA PRO A 171 17.72 -0.36 5.94
C PRO A 171 17.35 0.96 6.62
N SER A 172 16.08 1.36 6.49
CA SER A 172 15.53 2.51 7.20
C SER A 172 14.67 2.06 8.38
N PRO A 173 14.60 2.83 9.49
CA PRO A 173 13.83 2.45 10.68
C PRO A 173 12.30 2.54 10.50
N GLU A 174 11.84 3.33 9.55
CA GLU A 174 10.41 3.51 9.25
C GLU A 174 9.71 2.19 8.88
N ILE A 175 8.47 2.04 9.34
CA ILE A 175 7.63 0.87 9.03
C ILE A 175 6.43 1.26 8.17
N LEU A 176 5.88 0.29 7.44
CA LEU A 176 4.63 0.46 6.71
C LEU A 176 3.46 0.37 7.72
N PRO A 177 2.54 1.33 7.75
CA PRO A 177 1.42 1.28 8.69
C PRO A 177 0.43 0.18 8.31
N TRP A 178 -0.24 -0.44 9.29
CA TRP A 178 -1.36 -1.36 9.02
C TRP A 178 -2.59 -0.59 8.51
N PRO A 179 -3.34 -1.10 7.52
CA PRO A 179 -3.20 -2.37 6.80
C PRO A 179 -2.51 -2.22 5.43
N ASP A 180 -1.59 -1.27 5.27
CA ASP A 180 -0.99 -0.99 3.97
C ASP A 180 -0.02 -2.10 3.53
N MET A 181 0.13 -2.22 2.21
CA MET A 181 1.05 -3.13 1.56
C MET A 181 1.84 -2.43 0.46
N GLN A 182 3.05 -2.92 0.18
CA GLN A 182 3.87 -2.48 -0.94
C GLN A 182 4.40 -3.69 -1.69
N LEU A 183 4.12 -3.76 -2.98
CA LEU A 183 4.74 -4.71 -3.92
C LEU A 183 5.86 -3.98 -4.66
N SER A 184 7.01 -4.64 -4.83
CA SER A 184 8.17 -4.08 -5.51
C SER A 184 8.92 -5.13 -6.30
N SER A 185 9.68 -4.68 -7.29
CA SER A 185 10.64 -5.49 -8.02
C SER A 185 11.89 -4.67 -8.24
N LEU A 186 13.04 -5.29 -8.04
CA LEU A 186 14.34 -4.67 -8.28
C LEU A 186 15.12 -5.51 -9.28
N VAL A 187 15.64 -4.84 -10.31
CA VAL A 187 16.60 -5.38 -11.27
C VAL A 187 17.87 -4.55 -11.18
N MET A 188 19.00 -5.21 -11.07
CA MET A 188 20.31 -4.56 -11.07
C MET A 188 21.27 -5.32 -11.96
N ALA A 189 22.33 -4.65 -12.39
CA ALA A 189 23.46 -5.28 -13.05
C ALA A 189 24.75 -4.81 -12.40
N HIS A 190 25.61 -5.77 -12.08
CA HIS A 190 26.97 -5.56 -11.63
C HIS A 190 27.90 -6.18 -12.66
N VAL A 191 28.95 -5.46 -13.03
CA VAL A 191 29.98 -5.93 -13.94
C VAL A 191 31.31 -5.82 -13.20
N GLU A 192 32.03 -6.93 -13.11
CA GLU A 192 33.36 -6.99 -12.52
C GLU A 192 34.36 -7.52 -13.58
N PRO A 193 35.59 -7.00 -13.61
CA PRO A 193 36.65 -7.58 -14.42
C PRO A 193 36.99 -8.99 -13.92
N ASN A 194 37.14 -9.95 -14.83
CA ASN A 194 37.54 -11.32 -14.53
C ASN A 194 38.68 -11.74 -15.46
N ASN A 195 39.92 -11.57 -15.00
CA ASN A 195 41.14 -11.77 -15.80
C ASN A 195 41.10 -10.95 -17.11
N ASP A 196 40.91 -11.63 -18.25
CA ASP A 196 40.86 -11.05 -19.60
C ASP A 196 39.43 -10.82 -20.14
N ASP A 197 38.40 -11.04 -19.31
CA ASP A 197 36.98 -10.90 -19.68
C ASP A 197 36.20 -10.14 -18.59
N TYR A 198 34.89 -10.01 -18.76
CA TYR A 198 33.96 -9.43 -17.80
C TYR A 198 32.98 -10.50 -17.29
N SER A 199 32.81 -10.59 -15.97
CA SER A 199 31.65 -11.27 -15.40
C SER A 199 30.55 -10.26 -15.14
N TYR A 200 29.32 -10.64 -15.49
CA TYR A 200 28.12 -9.87 -15.16
C TYR A 200 27.27 -10.66 -14.17
N ARG A 201 26.69 -9.96 -13.19
CA ARG A 201 25.70 -10.50 -12.27
C ARG A 201 24.49 -9.59 -12.28
N ALA A 202 23.32 -10.15 -12.53
CA ALA A 202 22.09 -9.38 -12.58
C ALA A 202 21.02 -9.98 -11.66
N PRO A 203 20.98 -9.55 -10.38
CA PRO A 203 19.90 -9.93 -9.48
C PRO A 203 18.57 -9.34 -9.93
N TRP A 204 17.54 -10.17 -9.94
CA TRP A 204 16.15 -9.77 -10.10
C TRP A 204 15.32 -10.36 -8.97
N ASN A 205 14.58 -9.50 -8.26
CA ASN A 205 13.66 -9.93 -7.22
C ASN A 205 12.23 -9.41 -7.38
N LEU A 206 11.34 -10.08 -6.65
CA LEU A 206 10.02 -9.61 -6.26
C LEU A 206 9.98 -9.54 -4.73
N GLY A 207 9.48 -8.42 -4.21
CA GLY A 207 9.40 -8.14 -2.79
C GLY A 207 8.02 -7.64 -2.37
N LEU A 208 7.55 -8.11 -1.23
CA LEU A 208 6.30 -7.73 -0.58
C LEU A 208 6.60 -7.17 0.81
N ARG A 209 6.08 -5.99 1.12
CA ARG A 209 6.13 -5.36 2.44
C ARG A 209 4.70 -5.22 2.97
N LEU A 210 4.48 -5.64 4.21
CA LEU A 210 3.18 -5.64 4.86
C LEU A 210 3.31 -4.88 6.19
N GLY A 211 2.51 -3.82 6.35
CA GLY A 211 2.28 -3.26 7.67
C GLY A 211 1.42 -4.21 8.47
N LEU A 212 1.79 -4.48 9.71
CA LEU A 212 1.10 -5.36 10.65
C LEU A 212 0.61 -4.56 11.86
N LYS A 213 -0.35 -5.11 12.59
CA LYS A 213 -0.78 -4.53 13.88
C LYS A 213 0.40 -4.45 14.86
N ASN A 214 0.26 -3.59 15.87
CA ASN A 214 1.27 -3.36 16.92
C ASN A 214 2.60 -2.79 16.40
N ASN A 215 2.54 -1.95 15.36
CA ASN A 215 3.70 -1.29 14.76
C ASN A 215 4.77 -2.29 14.32
N LEU A 216 4.37 -3.34 13.62
CA LEU A 216 5.28 -4.31 13.04
C LEU A 216 5.23 -4.21 11.52
N GLU A 217 6.34 -4.54 10.88
CA GLU A 217 6.42 -4.72 9.43
C GLU A 217 7.00 -6.08 9.12
N LEU A 218 6.32 -6.81 8.24
CA LEU A 218 6.85 -8.02 7.62
C LEU A 218 7.25 -7.70 6.18
N ALA A 219 8.48 -8.01 5.82
CA ALA A 219 8.95 -7.90 4.44
C ALA A 219 9.45 -9.26 3.96
N ILE A 220 9.01 -9.68 2.78
CA ILE A 220 9.35 -10.95 2.14
C ILE A 220 9.91 -10.63 0.76
N LEU A 221 10.96 -11.32 0.36
CA LEU A 221 11.59 -11.14 -0.93
C LEU A 221 12.05 -12.49 -1.47
N ALA A 222 11.90 -12.70 -2.78
CA ALA A 222 12.46 -13.84 -3.49
C ALA A 222 12.94 -13.40 -4.88
N GLY A 223 13.97 -14.07 -5.39
CA GLY A 223 14.58 -13.70 -6.65
C GLY A 223 15.60 -14.70 -7.15
N PHE A 224 16.26 -14.30 -8.22
CA PHE A 224 17.35 -15.05 -8.83
C PHE A 224 18.47 -14.13 -9.32
N ILE A 225 19.65 -14.69 -9.52
CA ILE A 225 20.84 -13.96 -10.00
C ILE A 225 21.21 -14.48 -11.38
N ALA A 226 20.98 -13.69 -12.42
CA ALA A 226 21.43 -14.03 -13.77
C ALA A 226 22.94 -13.75 -13.93
N GLY A 227 23.59 -14.44 -14.86
CA GLY A 227 25.01 -14.23 -15.21
C GLY A 227 25.98 -15.30 -14.71
N TYR A 228 25.48 -16.33 -14.05
CA TYR A 228 26.23 -17.57 -13.81
C TYR A 228 26.12 -18.49 -15.04
N TYR A 229 27.25 -19.08 -15.46
CA TYR A 229 27.34 -19.87 -16.70
C TYR A 229 26.58 -21.19 -16.66
N GLN A 230 26.49 -21.83 -15.49
CA GLN A 230 25.98 -23.20 -15.36
C GLN A 230 24.64 -23.30 -14.64
N ASP A 231 24.33 -22.35 -13.76
CA ASP A 231 23.11 -22.34 -12.93
C ASP A 231 22.55 -20.92 -12.83
N ILE A 232 21.30 -20.80 -12.40
CA ILE A 232 20.68 -19.52 -12.04
C ILE A 232 20.41 -19.57 -10.52
N PRO A 233 21.30 -19.01 -9.68
CA PRO A 233 21.12 -19.05 -8.24
C PRO A 233 19.83 -18.39 -7.79
N LEU A 234 19.09 -19.08 -6.92
CA LEU A 234 17.91 -18.54 -6.25
C LEU A 234 18.28 -17.93 -4.91
N TYR A 235 17.49 -16.95 -4.48
CA TYR A 235 17.57 -16.38 -3.15
C TYR A 235 16.20 -15.96 -2.62
N ALA A 236 16.04 -15.99 -1.32
CA ALA A 236 14.84 -15.58 -0.62
C ALA A 236 15.19 -15.01 0.77
N SER A 237 14.37 -14.10 1.24
CA SER A 237 14.52 -13.53 2.58
C SER A 237 13.18 -13.11 3.17
N ALA A 238 13.11 -13.11 4.49
CA ALA A 238 12.01 -12.55 5.25
C ALA A 238 12.57 -11.75 6.42
N SER A 239 12.02 -10.56 6.68
CA SER A 239 12.37 -9.79 7.87
C SER A 239 11.15 -9.27 8.62
N LEU A 240 11.29 -9.17 9.93
CA LEU A 240 10.36 -8.51 10.82
C LEU A 240 11.04 -7.28 11.39
N LYS A 241 10.37 -6.14 11.33
CA LYS A 241 10.88 -4.85 11.82
C LYS A 241 9.91 -4.19 12.77
N SER A 242 10.43 -3.58 13.83
CA SER A 242 9.68 -2.83 14.83
C SER A 242 10.38 -1.51 15.14
N PRO A 243 9.68 -0.36 15.14
CA PRO A 243 10.27 0.91 15.53
C PRO A 243 10.57 0.89 17.03
N LEU A 244 11.73 1.42 17.41
CA LEU A 244 12.16 1.53 18.80
C LEU A 244 11.84 2.92 19.37
N PHE A 245 12.25 3.97 18.65
CA PHE A 245 11.98 5.34 19.06
C PHE A 245 12.04 6.33 17.89
N THR A 246 11.44 7.50 18.13
CA THR A 246 11.58 8.71 17.31
C THR A 246 11.75 9.87 18.28
N ALA A 247 12.82 10.65 18.12
CA ALA A 247 13.15 11.79 18.97
C ALA A 247 13.40 13.04 18.12
N GLY A 248 12.72 14.14 18.43
CA GLY A 248 12.77 15.39 17.66
C GLY A 248 11.78 15.42 16.49
N GLN A 249 11.68 16.57 15.82
CA GLN A 249 10.82 16.76 14.63
C GLN A 249 11.64 17.16 13.39
N ASN A 250 12.62 18.06 13.55
CA ASN A 250 13.60 18.40 12.52
C ASN A 250 14.77 19.20 13.17
N PRO A 251 15.95 18.60 13.40
CA PRO A 251 16.30 17.22 13.08
C PRO A 251 15.49 16.21 13.90
N ALA A 252 15.29 15.02 13.35
CA ALA A 252 14.72 13.88 14.07
C ALA A 252 15.69 12.69 14.04
N VAL A 253 15.77 11.95 15.14
CA VAL A 253 16.54 10.70 15.25
C VAL A 253 15.57 9.55 15.43
N GLU A 254 15.71 8.53 14.61
CA GLU A 254 14.82 7.37 14.60
C GLU A 254 15.61 6.08 14.63
N SER A 255 15.01 5.06 15.25
CA SER A 255 15.61 3.74 15.35
C SER A 255 14.56 2.64 15.26
N ALA A 256 14.98 1.48 14.76
CA ALA A 256 14.19 0.25 14.74
C ALA A 256 15.04 -0.94 15.16
N ALA A 257 14.37 -2.03 15.53
CA ALA A 257 14.95 -3.36 15.63
C ALA A 257 14.45 -4.18 14.45
N SER A 258 15.33 -4.99 13.87
CA SER A 258 15.00 -5.90 12.78
C SER A 258 15.59 -7.27 13.01
N ILE A 259 14.83 -8.31 12.67
CA ILE A 259 15.28 -9.70 12.60
C ILE A 259 15.00 -10.19 11.19
N LYS A 260 15.96 -10.87 10.58
CA LYS A 260 15.89 -11.32 9.19
C LYS A 260 16.40 -12.75 9.04
N LEU A 261 15.73 -13.52 8.21
CA LEU A 261 16.20 -14.79 7.70
C LEU A 261 16.48 -14.63 6.20
N SER A 262 17.71 -14.91 5.78
CA SER A 262 18.12 -14.86 4.38
C SER A 262 18.62 -16.23 3.93
N TYR A 263 18.34 -16.57 2.67
CA TYR A 263 18.89 -17.72 1.97
C TYR A 263 19.29 -17.35 0.55
N GLN A 264 20.48 -17.77 0.15
CA GLN A 264 20.98 -17.71 -1.21
C GLN A 264 21.70 -19.01 -1.56
N GLN A 265 21.56 -19.45 -2.81
CA GLN A 265 22.19 -20.67 -3.31
C GLN A 265 23.70 -20.52 -3.57
N VAL A 266 24.24 -19.31 -3.44
CA VAL A 266 25.67 -19.00 -3.61
C VAL A 266 26.36 -18.75 -2.28
N PHE A 267 27.64 -19.12 -2.22
CA PHE A 267 28.50 -18.93 -1.05
C PHE A 267 29.33 -17.64 -1.10
N THR A 268 29.12 -16.81 -2.11
CA THR A 268 29.72 -15.48 -2.23
C THR A 268 28.84 -14.43 -1.59
N ASP A 269 29.42 -13.47 -0.88
CA ASP A 269 28.72 -12.28 -0.37
C ASP A 269 28.74 -11.17 -1.43
N THR A 270 28.04 -11.43 -2.55
CA THR A 270 28.09 -10.55 -3.72
C THR A 270 27.40 -9.21 -3.51
N MET A 271 26.54 -9.09 -2.50
CA MET A 271 25.61 -7.95 -2.36
C MET A 271 25.30 -7.61 -0.90
N ALA A 272 26.30 -7.78 -0.03
CA ALA A 272 26.25 -7.41 1.38
C ALA A 272 25.08 -8.03 2.16
N ASP A 273 24.81 -9.29 1.82
CA ASP A 273 23.87 -10.17 2.49
C ASP A 273 24.20 -11.60 2.14
N PHE A 274 24.03 -12.43 3.15
CA PHE A 274 24.42 -13.81 3.07
C PHE A 274 23.39 -14.66 3.78
N THR A 275 23.37 -15.94 3.44
CA THR A 275 22.47 -16.89 4.06
C THR A 275 22.65 -16.89 5.58
N GLY A 276 21.58 -16.76 6.35
CA GLY A 276 21.65 -16.81 7.81
C GLY A 276 20.49 -16.11 8.51
N LEU A 277 20.54 -16.15 9.84
CA LEU A 277 19.67 -15.37 10.73
C LEU A 277 20.44 -14.13 11.17
N SER A 278 19.87 -12.94 10.94
CA SER A 278 20.49 -11.69 11.32
C SER A 278 19.60 -10.80 12.17
N GLY A 279 20.24 -10.01 13.03
CA GLY A 279 19.63 -8.97 13.84
C GLY A 279 20.30 -7.63 13.54
N GLY A 280 19.50 -6.60 13.28
CA GLY A 280 20.00 -5.28 12.90
C GLY A 280 19.30 -4.15 13.65
N LEU A 281 20.01 -3.02 13.78
CA LEU A 281 19.50 -1.79 14.40
C LEU A 281 19.56 -0.62 13.40
N PRO A 282 18.59 -0.49 12.48
CA PRO A 282 18.54 0.65 11.57
C PRO A 282 18.36 1.97 12.34
N LEU A 283 19.19 2.94 12.02
CA LEU A 283 19.20 4.30 12.58
C LEU A 283 19.05 5.31 11.44
N ARG A 284 18.26 6.37 11.70
CA ARG A 284 18.08 7.48 10.77
C ARG A 284 18.22 8.81 11.49
N LEU A 285 19.08 9.69 10.96
CA LEU A 285 19.06 11.12 11.27
C LEU A 285 18.36 11.84 10.13
N LYS A 286 17.15 12.35 10.37
CA LYS A 286 16.31 13.05 9.40
C LYS A 286 16.52 14.56 9.48
N LEU A 287 16.85 15.15 8.33
CA LEU A 287 17.14 16.56 8.08
C LEU A 287 16.21 17.06 6.96
N SER A 288 14.93 17.27 7.27
CA SER A 288 13.89 17.58 6.27
C SER A 288 13.83 16.50 5.16
N SER A 289 14.13 16.86 3.89
CA SER A 289 14.16 15.95 2.73
C SER A 289 15.41 15.07 2.66
N PHE A 290 16.43 15.34 3.48
CA PHE A 290 17.64 14.53 3.54
C PHE A 290 17.64 13.66 4.79
N SER A 291 18.30 12.50 4.74
CA SER A 291 18.54 11.67 5.91
C SER A 291 19.87 10.96 5.81
N ILE A 292 20.49 10.71 6.96
CA ILE A 292 21.66 9.83 7.08
C ILE A 292 21.19 8.51 7.69
N LEU A 293 21.56 7.40 7.08
CA LEU A 293 21.22 6.04 7.51
C LEU A 293 22.46 5.32 8.01
N LEU A 294 22.32 4.59 9.12
CA LEU A 294 23.33 3.68 9.66
C LEU A 294 22.63 2.45 10.21
N SER A 295 23.10 1.25 9.89
CA SER A 295 22.49 0.00 10.35
C SER A 295 23.59 -1.03 10.64
N PRO A 296 24.07 -1.14 11.88
CA PRO A 296 24.83 -2.30 12.30
C PRO A 296 23.94 -3.55 12.26
N GLU A 297 24.50 -4.66 11.77
CA GLU A 297 23.82 -5.95 11.66
C GLU A 297 24.78 -7.06 12.08
N ILE A 298 24.30 -7.99 12.91
CA ILE A 298 25.01 -9.23 13.26
C ILE A 298 24.25 -10.38 12.59
N ILE A 299 24.98 -11.33 12.02
CA ILE A 299 24.41 -12.50 11.36
C ILE A 299 25.12 -13.76 11.80
N ILE A 300 24.31 -14.80 11.97
CA ILE A 300 24.74 -16.17 12.26
C ILE A 300 24.37 -16.99 11.02
N SER A 301 25.37 -17.62 10.42
CA SER A 301 25.22 -18.44 9.22
C SER A 301 25.81 -19.82 9.46
N PRO A 302 25.18 -20.91 8.99
CA PRO A 302 25.83 -22.20 9.01
C PRO A 302 26.83 -22.39 7.86
N TRP A 303 27.05 -21.39 7.00
CA TRP A 303 28.00 -21.45 5.88
C TRP A 303 29.00 -20.30 5.92
N ARG A 304 30.20 -20.51 5.39
CA ARG A 304 31.23 -19.48 5.34
C ARG A 304 31.19 -18.77 3.99
N VAL A 305 31.29 -17.44 4.02
CA VAL A 305 31.51 -16.67 2.80
C VAL A 305 32.81 -17.12 2.12
N SER A 306 32.74 -17.51 0.85
CA SER A 306 33.88 -17.92 0.03
C SER A 306 33.78 -17.33 -1.37
N TYR A 307 34.92 -16.86 -1.89
CA TYR A 307 35.05 -16.25 -3.22
C TYR A 307 35.88 -17.09 -4.20
N SER A 308 36.50 -18.18 -3.74
CA SER A 308 37.49 -18.93 -4.51
C SER A 308 37.14 -20.40 -4.75
N ASP A 309 36.35 -21.02 -3.87
CA ASP A 309 35.71 -22.33 -4.09
C ASP A 309 34.71 -22.62 -2.95
N SER A 310 33.59 -23.26 -3.24
CA SER A 310 32.54 -23.57 -2.26
C SER A 310 32.20 -25.06 -2.16
N ASN A 311 32.85 -25.90 -2.95
CA ASN A 311 32.62 -27.34 -2.90
C ASN A 311 33.06 -27.91 -1.55
N GLY A 312 32.14 -28.56 -0.84
CA GLY A 312 32.44 -29.31 0.38
C GLY A 312 32.56 -28.48 1.67
N GLN A 313 31.93 -27.30 1.75
CA GLN A 313 31.81 -26.64 3.05
C GLN A 313 30.93 -27.46 4.00
N GLU A 314 31.49 -27.86 5.14
CA GLU A 314 30.71 -28.45 6.23
C GLU A 314 29.93 -27.34 6.98
N PRO A 315 28.68 -27.61 7.38
CA PRO A 315 27.87 -26.64 8.10
C PRO A 315 28.46 -26.37 9.48
N PHE A 316 28.77 -25.10 9.77
CA PHE A 316 29.30 -24.64 11.05
C PHE A 316 28.78 -23.24 11.37
N PRO A 317 28.47 -22.88 12.63
CA PRO A 317 27.98 -21.53 12.96
C PRO A 317 29.09 -20.47 12.79
N TYR A 318 29.04 -19.71 11.71
CA TYR A 318 29.85 -18.53 11.48
C TYR A 318 29.13 -17.26 11.92
N VAL A 319 29.89 -16.32 12.49
CA VAL A 319 29.36 -15.01 12.91
C VAL A 319 30.13 -13.89 12.23
N TRP A 320 29.41 -12.99 11.56
CA TRP A 320 29.97 -11.75 11.05
C TRP A 320 29.06 -10.56 11.28
N MET A 321 29.66 -9.39 11.10
CA MET A 321 29.01 -8.10 11.27
C MET A 321 29.03 -7.31 9.97
N TYR A 322 27.92 -6.66 9.68
CA TYR A 322 27.83 -5.63 8.65
C TYR A 322 27.67 -4.25 9.30
N GLY A 323 28.39 -3.27 8.76
CA GLY A 323 28.12 -1.85 8.92
C GLY A 323 27.53 -1.31 7.63
N LYS A 324 26.22 -1.08 7.61
CA LYS A 324 25.49 -0.57 6.44
C LYS A 324 25.18 0.91 6.63
N GLY A 325 25.28 1.73 5.58
CA GLY A 325 24.95 3.14 5.70
C GLY A 325 24.79 3.86 4.37
N GLY A 326 24.20 5.04 4.40
CA GLY A 326 23.94 5.83 3.20
C GLY A 326 23.35 7.20 3.50
N MET A 327 23.18 8.00 2.45
CA MET A 327 22.46 9.27 2.50
C MET A 327 21.21 9.14 1.64
N LEU A 328 20.07 9.52 2.17
CA LEU A 328 18.77 9.42 1.53
C LEU A 328 18.24 10.81 1.23
N PHE A 329 17.87 11.08 -0.01
CA PHE A 329 16.98 12.15 -0.40
C PHE A 329 15.59 11.56 -0.62
N ASP A 330 14.58 12.13 0.03
CA ASP A 330 13.18 11.72 -0.08
C ASP A 330 12.29 12.95 -0.27
N SER A 331 11.69 13.06 -1.46
CA SER A 331 10.72 14.11 -1.78
C SER A 331 9.27 13.60 -1.77
N GLY A 332 9.04 12.33 -1.43
CA GLY A 332 7.77 11.60 -1.60
C GLY A 332 7.73 10.80 -2.92
N PRO A 333 7.62 11.44 -4.10
CA PRO A 333 7.59 10.73 -5.38
C PRO A 333 8.95 10.18 -5.81
N VAL A 334 10.04 10.79 -5.34
CA VAL A 334 11.41 10.42 -5.70
C VAL A 334 12.21 10.15 -4.45
N VAL A 335 12.89 9.00 -4.45
CA VAL A 335 13.81 8.58 -3.41
C VAL A 335 15.12 8.21 -4.08
N ALA A 336 16.22 8.83 -3.65
CA ALA A 336 17.54 8.60 -4.25
C ALA A 336 18.64 8.80 -3.22
N GLY A 337 19.81 8.22 -3.46
CA GLY A 337 20.96 8.50 -2.64
C GLY A 337 22.09 7.46 -2.73
N PRO A 338 23.31 7.83 -2.31
CA PRO A 338 24.42 6.90 -2.23
C PRO A 338 24.29 5.97 -1.02
N VAL A 339 24.76 4.74 -1.18
CA VAL A 339 24.77 3.70 -0.14
C VAL A 339 26.06 2.91 -0.20
N GLY A 340 26.52 2.43 0.96
CA GLY A 340 27.68 1.55 1.08
C GLY A 340 27.50 0.51 2.18
N THR A 341 28.35 -0.50 2.17
CA THR A 341 28.41 -1.51 3.23
C THR A 341 29.85 -1.94 3.48
N LEU A 342 30.14 -2.21 4.76
CA LEU A 342 31.39 -2.81 5.22
C LEU A 342 31.05 -4.13 5.92
N ALA A 343 31.83 -5.18 5.67
CA ALA A 343 31.65 -6.50 6.26
C ALA A 343 32.92 -6.93 7.00
N LYS A 344 32.77 -7.54 8.18
CA LYS A 344 33.89 -8.10 8.94
C LYS A 344 33.49 -9.41 9.62
N MET A 345 34.26 -10.47 9.35
CA MET A 345 34.15 -11.74 10.08
C MET A 345 34.67 -11.56 11.50
N VAL A 346 33.89 -12.01 12.49
CA VAL A 346 34.19 -11.80 13.91
C VAL A 346 34.61 -13.11 14.58
N TRP A 347 34.05 -14.24 14.17
CA TRP A 347 34.30 -15.53 14.82
C TRP A 347 34.15 -16.71 13.85
N THR A 348 34.95 -17.76 14.10
CA THR A 348 35.02 -19.05 13.38
C THR A 348 35.06 -20.19 14.36
#